data_AF-A0A7V9S6N6-F1
#
_entry.id   AF-A0A7V9S6N6-F1
#
_cell.length_a   1.000
_cell.length_b   1.000
_cell.length_c   1.000
_cell.angle_alpha   90.00
_cell.angle_beta   90.00
_cell.angle_gamma   90.00
#
_symmetry.space_group_name_H-M   'P 1'
#
loop_
_entity.id
_entity.type
_entity.pdbx_description
1 polymer ?
#
loop_
_entity_poly.entity_id
_entity_poly.type
_entity_poly.pdbx_seq_one_letter_code
_entity_poly.pdbx_strand_id
1 'polypeptide(L)'
;MSDPRNVAHDKKVAQEKQPEQAKSAAGRGRKSRKVKQPTAAAGDQPSETAAPPTPARAKGEHAPEELEKSVAVLSKLKEMEFHSRANIETLAQLTLTIEDELKQREFSEPIGALYSAQNGFEAKIGEFIESYEAKCESLKQPA
;
A
#
# COMPACT_ATOMS: atom_id res chain seq x y z
N MET A 1 -39.24 42.66 26.78
CA MET A 1 -38.23 41.61 27.05
C MET A 1 -37.92 40.89 25.75
N SER A 2 -36.80 41.26 25.12
CA SER A 2 -36.01 40.53 24.11
C SER A 2 -34.79 41.42 23.83
N ASP A 3 -33.58 40.91 24.03
CA ASP A 3 -32.32 41.67 24.01
C ASP A 3 -31.85 41.93 22.55
N PRO A 4 -31.56 43.19 22.15
CA PRO A 4 -31.17 43.55 20.79
C PRO A 4 -29.75 43.08 20.38
N ARG A 5 -29.00 42.38 21.25
CA ARG A 5 -27.61 41.99 20.99
C ARG A 5 -27.42 40.61 20.35
N ASN A 6 -28.48 39.88 20.02
CA ASN A 6 -28.36 38.49 19.52
C ASN A 6 -28.84 38.26 18.07
N VAL A 7 -28.76 39.26 17.19
CA VAL A 7 -29.13 39.12 15.76
C VAL A 7 -27.91 39.16 14.84
N ALA A 8 -26.81 38.53 15.22
CA ALA A 8 -25.54 38.71 14.52
C ALA A 8 -24.73 37.43 14.27
N HIS A 9 -25.34 36.26 14.05
CA HIS A 9 -24.62 35.09 13.54
C HIS A 9 -25.43 34.24 12.56
N ASP A 10 -25.91 34.85 11.47
CA ASP A 10 -26.24 34.12 10.23
C ASP A 10 -25.25 34.53 9.14
N LYS A 11 -23.99 34.09 9.29
CA LYS A 11 -22.97 34.20 8.24
C LYS A 11 -22.76 32.81 7.65
N LYS A 12 -23.64 32.44 6.72
CA LYS A 12 -23.38 31.39 5.74
C LYS A 12 -22.15 31.77 4.92
N VAL A 13 -21.04 31.08 5.13
CA VAL A 13 -19.90 31.06 4.20
C VAL A 13 -20.23 30.03 3.12
N ALA A 14 -20.75 30.50 1.99
CA ALA A 14 -20.80 29.73 0.77
C ALA A 14 -19.50 30.00 0.01
N GLN A 15 -18.57 29.04 0.04
CA GLN A 15 -17.39 29.10 -0.83
C GLN A 15 -17.76 28.63 -2.24
N GLU A 16 -17.47 29.55 -3.16
CA GLU A 16 -17.33 29.52 -4.61
C GLU A 16 -17.24 28.14 -5.29
N LYS A 17 -18.18 27.89 -6.21
CA LYS A 17 -18.02 26.93 -7.30
C LYS A 17 -17.34 27.66 -8.47
N GLN A 18 -16.13 27.25 -8.85
CA GLN A 18 -15.58 27.59 -10.16
C GLN A 18 -16.16 26.66 -11.24
N PRO A 19 -16.55 27.18 -12.42
CA PRO A 19 -16.85 26.37 -13.58
C PRO A 19 -15.56 26.04 -14.35
N GLU A 20 -15.18 24.77 -14.36
CA GLU A 20 -14.18 24.24 -15.28
C GLU A 20 -14.80 24.10 -16.68
N GLN A 21 -14.23 24.80 -17.66
CA GLN A 21 -14.58 24.68 -19.06
C GLN A 21 -13.54 23.82 -19.79
N ALA A 22 -14.05 23.02 -20.72
CA ALA A 22 -13.38 22.37 -21.86
C ALA A 22 -12.89 20.91 -21.70
N LYS A 23 -13.80 20.00 -22.07
CA LYS A 23 -13.65 18.96 -23.11
C LYS A 23 -12.25 18.34 -23.26
N SER A 24 -12.15 17.05 -22.94
CA SER A 24 -11.34 16.10 -23.72
C SER A 24 -11.98 14.72 -23.71
N ALA A 25 -12.18 14.20 -24.92
CA ALA A 25 -12.94 13.00 -25.23
C ALA A 25 -12.26 11.72 -24.70
N ALA A 26 -13.11 10.79 -24.30
CA ALA A 26 -12.77 9.44 -23.88
C ALA A 26 -11.87 8.70 -24.90
N GLY A 27 -10.70 8.27 -24.43
CA GLY A 27 -9.85 7.32 -25.12
C GLY A 27 -10.51 5.95 -25.22
N ARG A 28 -10.83 5.54 -26.44
CA ARG A 28 -11.14 4.16 -26.82
C ARG A 28 -10.08 3.70 -27.81
N GLY A 29 -9.50 2.52 -27.57
CA GLY A 29 -8.97 1.70 -28.66
C GLY A 29 -7.53 1.23 -28.50
N ARG A 30 -7.35 0.12 -27.77
CA ARG A 30 -6.31 -0.88 -28.06
C ARG A 30 -6.39 -1.32 -29.53
N LYS A 31 -5.25 -1.32 -30.24
CA LYS A 31 -4.89 -2.25 -31.33
C LYS A 31 -3.40 -2.01 -31.69
N SER A 32 -2.51 -2.88 -31.25
CA SER A 32 -2.04 -4.07 -31.97
C SER A 32 -0.79 -3.79 -32.83
N ARG A 33 0.32 -4.35 -32.34
CA ARG A 33 1.47 -4.95 -33.06
C ARG A 33 1.69 -4.51 -34.51
N LYS A 34 2.85 -3.92 -34.76
CA LYS A 34 3.58 -4.17 -36.01
C LYS A 34 5.05 -4.42 -35.72
N VAL A 35 5.39 -5.70 -35.76
CA VAL A 35 6.75 -6.23 -35.90
C VAL A 35 7.29 -5.73 -37.24
N LYS A 36 8.49 -5.14 -37.23
CA LYS A 36 9.29 -4.98 -38.45
C LYS A 36 10.73 -5.39 -38.13
N GLN A 37 11.06 -6.57 -38.63
CA GLN A 37 12.37 -7.19 -38.67
C GLN A 37 13.35 -6.32 -39.50
N PRO A 38 14.65 -6.23 -39.14
CA PRO A 38 15.65 -5.56 -39.95
C PRO A 38 16.25 -6.54 -40.97
N THR A 39 16.38 -6.11 -42.23
CA THR A 39 17.20 -6.77 -43.24
C THR A 39 18.43 -5.93 -43.54
N ALA A 40 19.55 -6.63 -43.64
CA ALA A 40 20.93 -6.18 -43.66
C ALA A 40 21.40 -5.53 -44.97
N ALA A 41 22.46 -4.71 -44.87
CA ALA A 41 23.62 -4.62 -45.79
C ALA A 41 24.61 -3.60 -45.17
N ALA A 42 25.72 -4.04 -44.56
CA ALA A 42 27.03 -4.26 -45.18
C ALA A 42 27.79 -2.95 -45.50
N GLY A 43 28.86 -2.69 -44.72
CA GLY A 43 29.84 -1.62 -44.94
C GLY A 43 31.06 -1.87 -44.04
N ASP A 44 32.22 -2.02 -44.67
CA ASP A 44 33.48 -2.59 -44.20
C ASP A 44 34.34 -1.60 -43.37
N GLN A 45 35.05 -2.14 -42.36
CA GLN A 45 36.19 -1.73 -41.48
C GLN A 45 37.07 -0.45 -41.74
N PRO A 46 38.08 -0.07 -40.90
CA PRO A 46 38.60 -0.63 -39.60
C PRO A 46 38.92 0.43 -38.49
N SER A 47 39.38 -0.08 -37.34
CA SER A 47 40.39 0.47 -36.39
C SER A 47 40.00 0.85 -34.95
N GLU A 48 40.86 0.32 -34.07
CA GLU A 48 41.29 0.80 -32.76
C GLU A 48 40.41 0.59 -31.51
N THR A 49 40.84 -0.42 -30.76
CA THR A 49 41.14 -0.32 -29.32
C THR A 49 40.04 0.24 -28.42
N ALA A 50 39.11 -0.63 -28.04
CA ALA A 50 38.38 -0.48 -26.79
C ALA A 50 38.46 -1.79 -26.02
N ALA A 51 39.20 -1.76 -24.90
CA ALA A 51 39.15 -2.81 -23.88
C ALA A 51 37.68 -3.11 -23.54
N PRO A 52 37.28 -4.38 -23.34
CA PRO A 52 35.95 -4.65 -22.83
C PRO A 52 35.84 -4.02 -21.43
N PRO A 53 34.86 -3.14 -21.15
CA PRO A 53 34.49 -2.90 -19.77
C PRO A 53 33.87 -4.21 -19.32
N THR A 54 34.66 -5.01 -18.62
CA THR A 54 34.13 -6.04 -17.73
C THR A 54 33.03 -5.34 -16.93
N PRO A 55 31.76 -5.82 -16.94
CA PRO A 55 30.80 -5.31 -15.98
C PRO A 55 31.32 -5.79 -14.63
N ALA A 56 32.08 -4.93 -13.96
CA ALA A 56 32.35 -5.04 -12.54
C ALA A 56 30.97 -5.09 -11.91
N ARG A 57 30.55 -6.31 -11.59
CA ARG A 57 29.38 -6.58 -10.77
C ARG A 57 29.55 -5.68 -9.55
N ALA A 58 28.73 -4.63 -9.48
CA ALA A 58 28.63 -3.73 -8.35
C ALA A 58 28.26 -4.58 -7.13
N LYS A 59 29.29 -5.09 -6.46
CA LYS A 59 29.20 -5.90 -5.26
C LYS A 59 29.67 -4.97 -4.15
N GLY A 60 28.81 -4.03 -3.79
CA GLY A 60 29.18 -3.02 -2.78
C GLY A 60 28.06 -2.07 -2.37
N GLU A 61 27.22 -1.61 -3.29
CA GLU A 61 26.26 -0.51 -2.98
C GLU A 61 24.82 -0.97 -2.64
N HIS A 62 24.48 -2.24 -2.86
CA HIS A 62 23.10 -2.70 -2.66
C HIS A 62 22.70 -3.03 -1.21
N ALA A 63 23.67 -3.27 -0.32
CA ALA A 63 23.39 -3.68 1.07
C ALA A 63 22.63 -2.61 1.90
N PRO A 64 23.02 -1.32 1.91
CA PRO A 64 22.28 -0.31 2.66
C PRO A 64 20.90 0.01 2.08
N GLU A 65 20.76 0.03 0.75
CA GLU A 65 19.47 0.27 0.08
C GLU A 65 18.46 -0.86 0.35
N GLU A 66 18.92 -2.12 0.38
CA GLU A 66 18.08 -3.28 0.69
C GLU A 66 17.62 -3.28 2.15
N LEU A 67 18.49 -2.86 3.07
CA LEU A 67 18.14 -2.72 4.49
C LEU A 67 17.08 -1.63 4.70
N GLU A 68 17.23 -0.46 4.10
CA GLU A 68 16.25 0.63 4.20
C GLU A 68 14.87 0.21 3.69
N LYS A 69 14.81 -0.44 2.52
CA LYS A 69 13.56 -1.00 1.98
C LYS A 69 12.97 -2.05 2.91
N SER A 70 13.80 -2.90 3.49
CA SER A 70 13.35 -3.93 4.43
C SER A 70 12.75 -3.32 5.69
N VAL A 71 13.35 -2.28 6.25
CA VAL A 71 12.81 -1.55 7.42
C VAL A 71 11.48 -0.87 7.10
N ALA A 72 11.30 -0.34 5.88
CA ALA A 72 10.03 0.23 5.45
C ALA A 72 8.92 -0.83 5.38
N VAL A 73 9.22 -2.02 4.85
CA VAL A 73 8.28 -3.16 4.86
C VAL A 73 7.93 -3.56 6.29
N LEU A 74 8.93 -3.69 7.16
CA LEU A 74 8.71 -4.02 8.58
C LEU A 74 7.79 -3.02 9.27
N SER A 75 7.98 -1.72 9.01
CA SER A 75 7.11 -0.66 9.55
C SER A 75 5.66 -0.86 9.12
N LYS A 76 5.42 -1.22 7.84
CA LYS A 76 4.07 -1.49 7.35
C LYS A 76 3.46 -2.75 7.96
N LEU A 77 4.24 -3.79 8.18
CA LEU A 77 3.77 -5.02 8.84
C LEU A 77 3.32 -4.73 10.28
N LYS A 78 4.10 -3.95 11.04
CA LYS A 78 3.75 -3.53 12.41
C LYS A 78 2.49 -2.67 12.45
N GLU A 79 2.30 -1.78 11.48
CA GLU A 79 1.06 -1.01 11.34
C GLU A 79 -0.14 -1.95 11.09
N MET A 80 0.03 -2.96 10.22
CA MET A 80 -1.01 -3.96 9.97
C MET A 80 -1.33 -4.81 11.21
N GLU A 81 -0.35 -5.19 12.01
CA GLU A 81 -0.54 -5.88 13.29
C GLU A 81 -1.35 -5.01 14.27
N PHE A 82 -0.98 -3.73 14.40
CA PHE A 82 -1.71 -2.80 15.26
C PHE A 82 -3.19 -2.67 14.85
N HIS A 83 -3.46 -2.51 13.56
CA HIS A 83 -4.84 -2.50 13.05
C HIS A 83 -5.55 -3.84 13.25
N SER A 84 -4.81 -4.95 13.17
CA SER A 84 -5.37 -6.27 13.41
C SER A 84 -5.93 -6.39 14.83
N ARG A 85 -5.20 -5.91 15.83
CA ARG A 85 -5.65 -5.91 17.23
C ARG A 85 -6.90 -5.06 17.42
N ALA A 86 -6.93 -3.86 16.84
CA ALA A 86 -8.12 -3.00 16.87
C ALA A 86 -9.34 -3.65 16.17
N ASN A 87 -9.11 -4.41 15.09
CA ASN A 87 -10.17 -5.15 14.41
C ASN A 87 -10.74 -6.27 15.29
N ILE A 88 -9.90 -6.99 16.06
CA ILE A 88 -10.37 -8.01 17.01
C ILE A 88 -11.31 -7.39 18.04
N GLU A 89 -10.93 -6.26 18.63
CA GLU A 89 -11.78 -5.54 19.60
C GLU A 89 -13.10 -5.10 18.97
N THR A 90 -13.05 -4.54 17.75
CA THR A 90 -14.24 -4.11 17.01
C THR A 90 -15.16 -5.29 16.70
N LEU A 91 -14.61 -6.42 16.25
CA LEU A 91 -15.39 -7.62 15.94
C LEU A 91 -16.02 -8.24 17.20
N ALA A 92 -15.32 -8.21 18.34
CA ALA A 92 -15.88 -8.63 19.62
C ALA A 92 -17.09 -7.76 20.01
N GLN A 93 -16.96 -6.44 19.88
CA GLN A 93 -18.05 -5.51 20.15
C GLN A 93 -19.25 -5.75 19.22
N LEU A 94 -19.00 -5.89 17.92
CA LEU A 94 -20.06 -6.17 16.94
C LEU A 94 -20.76 -7.50 17.23
N THR A 95 -20.02 -8.53 17.64
CA THR A 95 -20.58 -9.82 18.03
C THR A 95 -21.56 -9.65 19.19
N LEU A 96 -21.17 -8.93 20.25
CA LEU A 96 -22.05 -8.66 21.40
C LEU A 96 -23.30 -7.86 20.99
N THR A 97 -23.15 -6.80 20.19
CA THR A 97 -24.30 -6.02 19.71
C THR A 97 -25.26 -6.87 18.87
N ILE A 98 -24.75 -7.71 17.96
CA ILE A 98 -25.57 -8.57 17.10
C ILE A 98 -26.33 -9.61 17.93
N GLU A 99 -25.66 -10.29 18.86
CA GLU A 99 -26.24 -11.41 19.61
C GLU A 99 -27.10 -10.96 20.79
N ASP A 100 -26.65 -9.95 21.53
CA ASP A 100 -27.27 -9.56 22.79
C ASP A 100 -28.24 -8.40 22.67
N GLU A 101 -27.91 -7.39 21.86
CA GLU A 101 -28.76 -6.20 21.72
C GLU A 101 -29.80 -6.38 20.61
N LEU A 102 -29.36 -6.82 19.43
CA LEU A 102 -30.22 -6.93 18.24
C LEU A 102 -30.89 -8.30 18.12
N LYS A 103 -30.39 -9.32 18.83
CA LYS A 103 -30.88 -10.71 18.79
C LYS A 103 -30.90 -11.32 17.38
N GLN A 104 -30.01 -10.89 16.48
CA GLN A 104 -29.93 -11.34 15.09
C GLN A 104 -29.06 -12.60 14.95
N ARG A 105 -29.59 -13.74 15.42
CA ARG A 105 -28.85 -15.00 15.52
C ARG A 105 -28.39 -15.57 14.18
N GLU A 106 -29.01 -15.16 13.07
CA GLU A 106 -28.59 -15.55 11.73
C GLU A 106 -27.17 -15.06 11.36
N PHE A 107 -26.65 -14.04 12.06
CA PHE A 107 -25.31 -13.50 11.82
C PHE A 107 -24.26 -13.98 12.84
N SER A 108 -24.65 -14.71 13.89
CA SER A 108 -23.75 -15.23 14.94
C SER A 108 -22.59 -16.06 14.38
N GLU A 109 -22.89 -17.02 13.51
CA GLU A 109 -21.86 -17.88 12.92
C GLU A 109 -20.95 -17.09 11.95
N PRO A 110 -21.47 -16.31 10.98
CA PRO A 110 -20.64 -15.47 10.12
C PRO A 110 -19.72 -14.50 10.88
N ILE A 111 -20.22 -13.80 11.91
CA ILE A 111 -19.40 -12.84 12.66
C ILE A 111 -18.36 -13.55 13.53
N GLY A 112 -18.69 -14.70 14.12
CA GLY A 112 -17.74 -15.54 14.85
C GLY A 112 -16.63 -16.09 13.95
N ALA A 113 -16.95 -16.44 12.71
CA ALA A 113 -15.95 -16.85 11.72
C ALA A 113 -15.00 -15.69 11.35
N LEU A 114 -15.53 -14.47 11.17
CA LEU A 114 -14.71 -13.27 10.94
C LEU A 114 -13.80 -12.97 12.13
N TYR A 115 -14.33 -13.02 13.35
CA TYR A 115 -13.54 -12.85 14.57
C TYR A 115 -12.40 -13.87 14.65
N SER A 116 -12.71 -15.15 14.44
CA SER A 116 -11.72 -16.23 14.49
C SER A 116 -10.64 -16.06 13.40
N ALA A 117 -11.03 -15.67 12.19
CA ALA A 117 -10.10 -15.40 11.10
C ALA A 117 -9.19 -14.21 11.42
N GLN A 118 -9.73 -13.14 12.00
CA GLN A 118 -8.94 -11.97 12.40
C GLN A 118 -7.94 -12.32 13.51
N ASN A 119 -8.36 -13.09 14.51
CA ASN A 119 -7.49 -13.56 15.58
C ASN A 119 -6.36 -14.46 15.03
N GLY A 120 -6.68 -15.35 14.10
CA GLY A 120 -5.68 -16.18 13.41
C GLY A 120 -4.74 -15.37 12.51
N PHE A 121 -5.21 -14.28 11.91
CA PHE A 121 -4.37 -13.35 11.15
C PHE A 121 -3.41 -12.58 12.06
N GLU A 122 -3.88 -12.09 13.22
CA GLU A 122 -3.07 -11.37 14.21
C GLU A 122 -1.89 -12.21 14.71
N ALA A 123 -2.15 -13.47 15.09
CA ALA A 123 -1.09 -14.38 15.52
C ALA A 123 -0.02 -14.60 14.42
N LYS A 124 -0.47 -14.85 13.18
CA LYS A 124 0.43 -15.11 12.04
C LYS A 124 1.25 -13.89 11.63
N ILE A 125 0.66 -12.69 11.68
CA ILE A 125 1.40 -11.48 11.33
C ILE A 125 2.45 -11.17 12.40
N GLY A 126 2.17 -11.44 13.69
CA GLY A 126 3.16 -11.36 14.76
C GLY A 126 4.36 -12.27 14.52
N GLU A 127 4.12 -13.57 14.29
CA GLU A 127 5.18 -14.56 13.98
C GLU A 127 6.00 -14.16 12.73
N PHE A 128 5.32 -13.63 11.71
CA PHE A 128 5.97 -13.17 10.50
C PHE A 128 6.84 -11.92 10.74
N ILE A 129 6.38 -10.98 11.55
CA ILE A 129 7.13 -9.78 11.95
C ILE A 129 8.42 -10.20 12.66
N GLU A 130 8.35 -11.08 13.65
CA GLU A 130 9.53 -11.57 14.38
C GLU A 130 10.57 -12.20 13.44
N SER A 131 10.10 -13.05 12.52
CA SER A 131 10.95 -13.67 11.50
C SER A 131 11.59 -12.64 10.56
N TYR A 132 10.84 -11.59 10.22
CA TYR A 132 11.30 -10.53 9.33
C TYR A 132 12.29 -9.58 10.03
N GLU A 133 12.11 -9.31 11.32
CA GLU A 133 13.06 -8.55 12.15
C GLU A 133 14.42 -9.25 12.20
N ALA A 134 14.45 -10.56 12.47
CA ALA A 134 15.68 -11.34 12.46
C ALA A 134 16.41 -11.24 11.10
N LYS A 135 15.66 -11.19 9.99
CA LYS A 135 16.24 -10.98 8.65
C LYS A 135 16.83 -9.57 8.50
N CYS A 136 16.13 -8.53 8.94
CA CYS A 136 16.65 -7.16 8.94
C CYS A 136 17.94 -7.04 9.79
N GLU A 137 17.99 -7.70 10.94
CA GLU A 137 19.19 -7.73 11.79
C GLU A 137 20.37 -8.45 11.10
N SER A 138 20.11 -9.57 10.43
CA SER A 138 21.13 -10.28 9.64
C SER A 138 21.69 -9.43 8.49
N LEU A 139 20.88 -8.54 7.89
CA LEU A 139 21.32 -7.62 6.84
C LEU A 139 22.17 -6.46 7.40
N LYS A 140 22.05 -6.16 8.71
CA LYS A 140 22.77 -5.08 9.38
C LYS A 140 24.16 -5.49 9.84
N GLN A 141 24.41 -6.79 10.04
CA GLN A 141 25.72 -7.29 10.44
C GLN A 141 26.67 -7.31 9.23
N PRO A 142 27.90 -6.78 9.33
CA PRO A 142 28.88 -6.91 8.26
C PRO A 142 29.26 -8.38 8.10
N ALA A 143 29.22 -8.86 6.85
CA ALA A 143 29.58 -10.23 6.46
C ALA A 143 31.03 -10.61 6.81
#